data_AF-A0A450TIT1-F1
#
_entry.id   AF-A0A450TIT1-F1
#
_cell.length_a   1.000
_cell.length_b   1.000
_cell.length_c   1.000
_cell.angle_alpha   90.00
_cell.angle_beta   90.00
_cell.angle_gamma   90.00
#
_symmetry.space_group_name_H-M   'P 1'
#
loop_
_entity.id
_entity.type
_entity.pdbx_description
1 polymer ?
#
loop_
_entity_poly.entity_id
_entity_poly.type
_entity_poly.pdbx_seq_one_letter_code
_entity_poly.pdbx_strand_id
1 'polypeptide(L)'
;MLTQIDVERLPAYRRVMEKGMERGMERGIQLGQGKGEVALLTRLLGYKFGALPSELRRRMEGARPEEVALWEQRVLSAQTLDEVFS
;
A
#
# COMPACT_ATOMS: atom_id res chain seq x y z
N MET A 1 -32.19 40.29 -2.11
CA MET A 1 -30.74 39.98 -2.07
C MET A 1 -30.58 38.65 -1.36
N LEU A 2 -30.22 37.59 -2.07
CA LEU A 2 -29.84 36.32 -1.42
C LEU A 2 -28.43 36.52 -0.87
N THR A 3 -28.31 36.49 0.45
CA THR A 3 -27.01 36.47 1.11
C THR A 3 -26.27 35.21 0.67
N GLN A 4 -25.09 35.34 0.06
CA GLN A 4 -24.19 34.22 -0.17
C GLN A 4 -23.95 33.56 1.18
N ILE A 5 -24.52 32.37 1.38
CA ILE A 5 -24.21 31.56 2.56
C ILE A 5 -22.78 31.09 2.35
N ASP A 6 -21.89 31.56 3.22
CA ASP A 6 -20.52 31.07 3.29
C ASP A 6 -20.57 29.62 3.82
N VAL A 7 -20.52 28.68 2.87
CA VAL A 7 -20.63 27.23 3.13
C VAL A 7 -19.52 26.77 4.08
N GLU A 8 -18.36 27.43 4.06
CA GLU A 8 -17.21 27.09 4.91
C GLU A 8 -17.42 27.44 6.39
N ARG A 9 -18.36 28.36 6.67
CA ARG A 9 -18.78 28.69 8.04
C ARG A 9 -19.84 27.75 8.59
N LEU A 10 -20.47 26.92 7.75
CA LEU A 10 -21.44 25.95 8.21
C LEU A 10 -20.74 24.85 9.02
N PRO A 11 -21.17 24.57 10.27
CA PRO A 11 -20.57 23.52 11.09
C PRO A 11 -20.59 22.14 10.42
N ALA A 12 -21.62 21.86 9.60
CA ALA A 12 -21.73 20.63 8.85
C ALA A 12 -20.64 20.49 7.79
N TYR A 13 -20.28 21.58 7.09
CA TYR A 13 -19.22 21.57 6.07
C TYR A 13 -17.86 21.26 6.69
N ARG A 14 -17.49 21.95 7.77
CA ARG A 14 -16.24 21.68 8.49
C ARG A 14 -16.14 20.23 8.93
N ARG A 15 -17.21 19.68 9.51
CA ARG A 15 -17.26 18.28 9.95
C ARG A 15 -17.11 17.29 8.80
N VAL A 16 -17.70 17.57 7.63
CA VAL A 16 -17.55 16.73 6.44
C VAL A 16 -16.11 16.79 5.92
N MET A 17 -15.53 17.99 5.86
CA MET A 17 -14.14 18.18 5.40
C MET A 17 -13.12 17.52 6.33
N GLU A 18 -13.26 17.69 7.65
CA GLU A 18 -12.43 17.03 8.66
C GLU A 18 -12.48 15.51 8.51
N LYS A 19 -13.68 14.92 8.46
CA LYS A 19 -13.85 13.46 8.27
C LYS A 19 -13.33 12.99 6.91
N GLY A 20 -13.49 13.79 5.87
CA GLY A 20 -12.98 13.48 4.53
C GLY A 20 -11.44 13.46 4.51
N MET A 21 -10.81 14.43 5.16
CA MET A 21 -9.36 14.52 5.29
C MET A 21 -8.80 13.38 6.13
N GLU A 22 -9.42 13.07 7.27
CA GLU A 22 -9.04 11.94 8.13
C GLU A 22 -9.09 10.61 7.35
N ARG A 23 -10.22 10.30 6.71
CA ARG A 23 -10.36 9.10 5.88
C ARG A 23 -9.39 9.07 4.70
N GLY A 24 -9.12 10.22 4.09
CA GLY A 24 -8.16 10.35 3.00
C GLY A 24 -6.74 10.04 3.45
N MET A 25 -6.35 10.57 4.62
CA MET A 25 -5.06 10.33 5.24
C MET A 25 -4.90 8.85 5.62
N GLU A 26 -5.90 8.25 6.28
CA GLU A 26 -5.87 6.82 6.66
C GLU A 26 -5.69 5.92 5.44
N ARG A 27 -6.49 6.13 4.38
CA ARG A 27 -6.35 5.37 3.12
C ARG A 27 -5.00 5.58 2.47
N GLY A 28 -4.48 6.82 2.49
CA GLY A 28 -3.17 7.15 1.95
C GLY A 28 -2.04 6.42 2.67
N ILE A 29 -2.10 6.39 4.00
CA ILE A 29 -1.13 5.66 4.85
C ILE A 29 -1.18 4.17 4.54
N GLN A 30 -2.37 3.56 4.54
CA GLN A 30 -2.54 2.12 4.26
C GLN A 30 -2.02 1.73 2.87
N LEU A 31 -2.35 2.54 1.84
CA LEU A 31 -1.85 2.31 0.48
C LEU A 31 -0.33 2.47 0.40
N GLY A 32 0.20 3.48 1.10
CA GLY A 32 1.64 3.74 1.16
C GLY A 32 2.41 2.59 1.84
N GLN A 33 1.87 2.06 2.93
CA GLN A 33 2.43 0.91 3.64
C GLN A 33 2.52 -0.31 2.75
N GLY A 34 1.42 -0.73 2.11
CA GLY A 34 1.43 -1.89 1.21
C GLY A 34 2.37 -1.74 0.02
N LYS A 35 2.44 -0.55 -0.60
CA LYS A 35 3.42 -0.28 -1.66
C LYS A 35 4.86 -0.34 -1.14
N GLY A 36 5.10 0.11 0.08
CA GLY A 36 6.39 0.07 0.76
C GLY A 36 6.86 -1.37 1.02
N GLU A 37 5.98 -2.23 1.52
CA GLU A 37 6.23 -3.66 1.75
C GLU A 37 6.61 -4.38 0.46
N VAL A 38 5.80 -4.22 -0.60
CA VAL A 38 6.11 -4.80 -1.93
C VAL A 38 7.45 -4.32 -2.48
N ALA A 39 7.76 -3.03 -2.34
CA ALA A 39 9.03 -2.47 -2.78
C ALA A 39 10.22 -2.97 -1.95
N LEU A 40 10.03 -3.22 -0.65
CA LEU A 40 11.04 -3.84 0.21
C LEU A 40 11.29 -5.29 -0.20
N LEU A 41 10.22 -6.09 -0.29
CA LEU A 41 10.30 -7.50 -0.71
C LEU A 41 10.97 -7.64 -2.08
N THR A 42 10.62 -6.79 -3.05
CA THR A 42 11.25 -6.76 -4.37
C THR A 42 12.76 -6.55 -4.29
N ARG A 43 13.23 -5.66 -3.40
CA ARG A 43 14.67 -5.43 -3.19
C ARG A 43 15.34 -6.62 -2.52
N LEU A 44 14.73 -7.21 -1.49
CA LEU A 44 15.24 -8.39 -0.80
C LEU A 44 15.41 -9.58 -1.76
N LEU A 45 14.37 -9.85 -2.55
CA LEU A 45 14.41 -10.87 -3.59
C LEU A 45 15.48 -10.56 -4.64
N GLY A 46 15.61 -9.29 -5.03
CA GLY A 46 16.66 -8.83 -5.94
C GLY A 46 18.08 -9.07 -5.40
N TYR A 47 18.29 -8.85 -4.10
CA TYR A 47 19.58 -9.10 -3.45
C TYR A 47 19.88 -10.59 -3.30
N LYS A 48 18.88 -11.42 -2.99
CA LYS A 48 19.07 -12.85 -2.74
C LYS A 48 19.16 -13.68 -4.02
N PHE A 49 18.33 -13.35 -5.02
CA PHE A 49 18.13 -14.17 -6.21
C PHE A 49 18.55 -13.48 -7.52
N GLY A 50 18.94 -12.19 -7.46
CA GLY A 50 19.33 -11.42 -8.63
C GLY A 50 18.15 -10.83 -9.41
N ALA A 51 18.30 -10.68 -10.72
CA ALA A 51 17.30 -10.00 -11.54
C ALA A 51 15.96 -10.75 -11.54
N LEU A 52 14.91 -10.10 -11.01
CA LEU A 52 13.57 -10.69 -10.96
C LEU A 52 12.83 -10.56 -12.30
N PRO A 53 12.22 -11.64 -12.80
CA PRO A 53 11.29 -11.60 -13.92
C PRO A 53 10.21 -10.52 -13.74
N SER A 54 9.83 -9.87 -14.83
CA SER A 54 8.77 -8.85 -14.86
C SER A 54 7.42 -9.39 -14.39
N GLU A 55 7.16 -10.68 -14.62
CA GLU A 55 5.93 -11.33 -14.19
C GLU A 55 5.80 -11.43 -12.67
N LEU A 56 6.90 -11.74 -11.96
CA LEU A 56 6.90 -11.76 -10.50
C LEU A 56 6.68 -10.37 -9.91
N ARG A 57 7.22 -9.33 -10.55
CA ARG A 57 6.96 -7.94 -10.14
C ARG A 57 5.49 -7.60 -10.24
N ARG A 58 4.83 -7.95 -11.36
CA ARG A 58 3.38 -7.75 -11.54
C ARG A 58 2.55 -8.52 -10.53
N ARG A 59 2.93 -9.78 -10.24
CA ARG A 59 2.27 -10.59 -9.20
C ARG A 59 2.35 -9.92 -7.83
N MET A 60 3.50 -9.35 -7.46
CA MET A 60 3.67 -8.68 -6.18
C MET A 60 2.91 -7.36 -6.09
N GLU A 61 2.84 -6.58 -7.17
CA GLU A 61 2.09 -5.31 -7.20
C GLU A 61 0.57 -5.49 -6.99
N GLY A 62 0.03 -6.64 -7.40
CA GLY A 62 -1.38 -7.00 -7.22
C GLY A 62 -1.66 -7.90 -6.01
N ALA A 63 -0.64 -8.23 -5.21
CA ALA A 63 -0.79 -9.15 -4.09
C ALA A 63 -1.56 -8.51 -2.93
N ARG A 64 -2.30 -9.33 -2.18
CA ARG A 64 -2.91 -8.87 -0.93
C ARG A 64 -1.84 -8.71 0.16
N PRO A 65 -2.03 -7.83 1.15
CA PRO A 65 -1.06 -7.61 2.22
C PRO A 65 -0.64 -8.91 2.93
N GLU A 66 -1.57 -9.84 3.12
CA GLU A 66 -1.29 -11.11 3.80
C GLU A 66 -0.37 -12.02 2.97
N GLU A 67 -0.47 -11.95 1.64
CA GLU A 67 0.41 -12.69 0.73
C GLU A 67 1.83 -12.11 0.76
N VAL A 68 1.94 -10.78 0.78
CA VAL A 68 3.22 -10.08 0.89
C VAL A 68 3.90 -10.42 2.21
N ALA A 69 3.18 -10.34 3.33
CA ALA A 69 3.71 -10.69 4.66
C ALA A 69 4.20 -12.15 4.74
N LEU A 70 3.51 -13.08 4.09
CA LEU A 70 3.95 -14.48 4.01
C LEU A 70 5.26 -14.61 3.22
N TRP A 71 5.37 -13.93 2.09
CA TRP A 71 6.58 -13.94 1.26
C TRP A 71 7.76 -13.24 1.97
N GLU A 72 7.52 -12.20 2.75
CA GLU A 72 8.52 -11.55 3.60
C GLU A 72 9.12 -12.49 4.65
N GLN A 73 8.31 -13.39 5.22
CA GLN A 73 8.83 -14.40 6.14
C GLN A 73 9.63 -15.48 5.40
N ARG A 74 9.12 -15.94 4.26
CA ARG A 74 9.74 -17.02 3.49
C ARG A 74 11.04 -16.59 2.82
N VAL A 75 11.16 -15.33 2.37
CA VAL A 75 12.40 -14.84 1.73
C VAL A 75 13.60 -14.93 2.66
N LEU A 76 13.40 -14.94 3.97
CA LEU A 76 14.49 -15.07 4.96
C LEU A 76 15.18 -16.44 4.90
N SER A 77 14.45 -17.51 4.58
CA SER A 77 14.96 -18.90 4.63
C SER A 77 14.97 -19.61 3.27
N ALA A 78 14.08 -19.25 2.35
CA ALA A 78 13.88 -19.91 1.06
C ALA A 78 15.16 -19.95 0.20
N GLN A 79 15.50 -21.09 -0.38
CA GLN A 79 16.65 -21.24 -1.27
C GLN A 79 16.34 -20.89 -2.73
N THR A 80 15.05 -20.82 -3.07
CA THR A 80 14.56 -20.56 -4.43
C THR A 80 13.42 -19.55 -4.42
N LEU A 81 13.14 -18.95 -5.59
CA LEU A 81 11.97 -18.07 -5.74
C LEU A 81 10.66 -18.85 -5.55
N ASP A 82 10.59 -20.08 -6.05
CA ASP A 82 9.39 -20.92 -5.92
C ASP A 82 9.03 -21.20 -4.45
N GLU A 83 10.03 -21.44 -3.59
CA GLU A 83 9.81 -21.60 -2.15
C GLU A 83 9.25 -20.33 -1.48
N VAL A 84 9.58 -19.14 -1.99
CA VAL A 84 8.99 -17.90 -1.48
C VAL A 84 7.50 -17.83 -1.86
N PHE A 85 7.20 -18.12 -3.12
CA PHE A 85 5.90 -17.85 -3.74
C PHE A 85 4.89 -19.01 -3.72
N SER A 86 5.25 -20.15 -3.11
CA SER A 86 4.40 -21.33 -2.87
C SER A 86 3.39 -21.09 -1.73
#